data_AF-A0A1D3JEV3-F1
#
_entry.id   AF-A0A1D3JEV3-F1
#
_cell.length_a   1.000
_cell.length_b   1.000
_cell.length_c   1.000
_cell.angle_alpha   90.00
_cell.angle_beta   90.00
_cell.angle_gamma   90.00
#
_symmetry.space_group_name_H-M   'P 1'
#
loop_
_entity.id
_entity.type
_entity.pdbx_description
1 polymer ?
#
loop_
_entity_poly.entity_id
_entity_poly.type
_entity_poly.pdbx_seq_one_letter_code
_entity_poly.pdbx_strand_id
1 'polypeptide(L)'
;MNKKNNQYCDYIRDSVKLYKEMKKENGSSIYTEDVMKFEEKFKNYELSFLNDNCPNKPVLKKLGEYKIYEDYNRRENIDDNCSYCDDLFMLKKYYLGINELCKMFARNLYEIKDKNDRKDRCEYLYYWIYDKIWKIFSNHSGFIRDNDAVVKLHNAGYNISSKIRMHDSYIHWNPENNFGEWKEEKYLHDFFKNSKYINCDESFDKEQCDNYFKYVFFIKGLYKRHIKSCCNYTDQYIFVEH
;
A
#
# COMPACT_ATOMS: atom_id res chain seq x y z
N MET A 1 7.40 -20.25 17.68
CA MET A 1 6.98 -19.98 16.28
C MET A 1 6.86 -18.48 16.08
N ASN A 2 7.41 -17.93 15.00
CA ASN A 2 7.60 -16.49 14.81
C ASN A 2 6.42 -15.89 13.97
N LYS A 3 6.20 -14.57 13.95
CA LYS A 3 4.87 -13.96 13.61
C LYS A 3 4.91 -13.02 12.37
N LYS A 4 5.54 -13.46 11.27
CA LYS A 4 6.15 -12.56 10.28
C LYS A 4 6.03 -12.97 8.77
N ASN A 5 6.23 -14.22 8.33
CA ASN A 5 6.20 -14.66 6.90
C ASN A 5 4.81 -14.61 6.27
N ASN A 6 3.72 -14.70 7.05
CA ASN A 6 2.36 -14.90 6.53
C ASN A 6 2.11 -14.09 5.26
N GLN A 7 2.32 -12.77 5.24
CA GLN A 7 2.05 -11.96 4.04
C GLN A 7 2.83 -12.33 2.76
N TYR A 8 4.05 -12.88 2.83
CA TYR A 8 4.77 -13.35 1.64
C TYR A 8 4.13 -14.64 1.10
N CYS A 9 3.69 -15.48 2.01
CA CYS A 9 3.03 -16.75 1.75
C CYS A 9 1.59 -16.57 1.31
N ASP A 10 0.90 -15.55 1.84
CA ASP A 10 -0.40 -15.10 1.39
C ASP A 10 -0.29 -14.58 -0.05
N TYR A 11 0.71 -13.73 -0.37
CA TYR A 11 0.97 -13.27 -1.74
C TYR A 11 1.23 -14.42 -2.75
N ILE A 12 2.05 -15.42 -2.38
CA ILE A 12 2.26 -16.58 -3.28
C ILE A 12 0.99 -17.43 -3.36
N ARG A 13 0.26 -17.64 -2.27
CA ARG A 13 -1.01 -18.38 -2.26
C ARG A 13 -2.05 -17.73 -3.17
N ASP A 14 -2.18 -16.42 -3.12
CA ASP A 14 -3.07 -15.62 -3.97
C ASP A 14 -2.63 -15.70 -5.45
N SER A 15 -1.33 -15.59 -5.71
CA SER A 15 -0.77 -15.72 -7.08
C SER A 15 -0.98 -17.10 -7.69
N VAL A 16 -0.81 -18.17 -6.90
CA VAL A 16 -1.05 -19.56 -7.33
C VAL A 16 -2.54 -19.86 -7.49
N LYS A 17 -3.41 -19.22 -6.70
CA LYS A 17 -4.86 -19.31 -6.85
C LYS A 17 -5.31 -18.65 -8.16
N LEU A 18 -4.86 -17.41 -8.41
CA LEU A 18 -5.14 -16.67 -9.64
C LEU A 18 -4.66 -17.42 -10.89
N TYR A 19 -3.45 -17.99 -10.87
CA TYR A 19 -2.96 -18.85 -11.95
C TYR A 19 -3.88 -20.05 -12.23
N LYS A 20 -4.40 -20.73 -11.19
CA LYS A 20 -5.33 -21.86 -11.36
C LYS A 20 -6.66 -21.43 -11.96
N GLU A 21 -7.14 -20.24 -11.63
CA GLU A 21 -8.36 -19.64 -12.18
C GLU A 21 -8.14 -19.27 -13.66
N MET A 22 -7.09 -18.51 -13.98
CA MET A 22 -6.68 -18.17 -15.35
C MET A 22 -6.49 -19.41 -16.24
N LYS A 23 -5.87 -20.48 -15.71
CA LYS A 23 -5.66 -21.74 -16.43
C LYS A 23 -6.95 -22.52 -16.66
N LYS A 24 -7.93 -22.43 -15.75
CA LYS A 24 -9.25 -23.07 -15.88
C LYS A 24 -10.14 -22.34 -16.90
N GLU A 25 -10.00 -21.02 -17.00
CA GLU A 25 -10.76 -20.18 -17.94
C GLU A 25 -10.07 -20.02 -19.31
N ASN A 26 -8.92 -20.68 -19.53
CA ASN A 26 -8.07 -20.51 -20.73
C ASN A 26 -8.66 -21.06 -22.05
N GLY A 27 -9.98 -21.26 -22.14
CA GLY A 27 -10.68 -21.53 -23.40
C GLY A 27 -10.77 -20.30 -24.32
N SER A 28 -10.49 -19.10 -23.82
CA SER A 28 -10.55 -17.84 -24.57
C SER A 28 -9.23 -17.39 -25.20
N SER A 29 -8.11 -18.09 -24.95
CA SER A 29 -6.73 -17.79 -25.36
C SER A 29 -6.10 -16.47 -24.86
N ILE A 30 -6.86 -15.60 -24.19
CA ILE A 30 -6.42 -14.27 -23.70
C ILE A 30 -5.19 -14.36 -22.76
N TYR A 31 -5.15 -15.38 -21.88
CA TYR A 31 -4.13 -15.48 -20.82
C TYR A 31 -2.97 -16.41 -21.16
N THR A 32 -2.90 -16.91 -22.40
CA THR A 32 -1.94 -17.96 -22.80
C THR A 32 -0.49 -17.58 -22.49
N GLU A 33 -0.09 -16.35 -22.81
CA GLU A 33 1.30 -15.89 -22.62
C GLU A 33 1.65 -15.73 -21.13
N ASP A 34 0.71 -15.29 -20.29
CA ASP A 34 0.92 -15.12 -18.85
C ASP A 34 0.90 -16.47 -18.10
N VAL A 35 0.04 -17.40 -18.52
CA VAL A 35 0.05 -18.79 -18.05
C VAL A 35 1.39 -19.45 -18.41
N MET A 36 1.87 -19.30 -19.64
CA MET A 36 3.19 -19.83 -20.05
C MET A 36 4.35 -19.23 -19.25
N LYS A 37 4.37 -17.91 -19.04
CA LYS A 37 5.40 -17.22 -18.24
C LYS A 37 5.35 -17.62 -16.76
N PHE A 38 4.16 -17.89 -16.21
CA PHE A 38 4.00 -18.41 -14.86
C PHE A 38 4.52 -19.84 -14.77
N GLU A 39 4.13 -20.72 -15.68
CA GLU A 39 4.60 -22.11 -15.73
C GLU A 39 6.10 -22.22 -15.96
N GLU A 40 6.69 -21.39 -16.81
CA GLU A 40 8.14 -21.33 -17.03
C GLU A 40 8.89 -20.96 -15.74
N LYS A 41 8.38 -20.00 -14.97
CA LYS A 41 9.02 -19.53 -13.72
C LYS A 41 8.79 -20.44 -12.52
N PHE A 42 7.67 -21.15 -12.47
CA PHE A 42 7.29 -21.98 -11.32
C PHE A 42 7.39 -23.50 -11.59
N LYS A 43 7.92 -23.91 -12.76
CA LYS A 43 7.97 -25.29 -13.28
C LYS A 43 8.51 -26.36 -12.34
N ASN A 44 9.37 -25.98 -11.38
CA ASN A 44 10.03 -26.88 -10.42
C ASN A 44 9.63 -26.62 -8.96
N TYR A 45 8.63 -25.78 -8.68
CA TYR A 45 8.16 -25.50 -7.31
C TYR A 45 6.88 -26.30 -7.04
N GLU A 46 7.00 -27.41 -6.31
CA GLU A 46 5.84 -28.13 -5.83
C GLU A 46 5.05 -27.30 -4.80
N LEU A 47 3.72 -27.48 -4.78
CA LEU A 47 2.83 -26.92 -3.76
C LEU A 47 3.15 -27.40 -2.33
N SER A 48 3.86 -28.52 -2.19
CA SER A 48 4.42 -29.02 -0.92
C SER A 48 5.37 -28.00 -0.28
N PHE A 49 6.33 -27.49 -1.06
CA PHE A 49 7.35 -26.53 -0.60
C PHE A 49 6.75 -25.26 0.01
N LEU A 50 5.59 -24.80 -0.49
CA LEU A 50 4.87 -23.62 0.02
C LEU A 50 4.16 -23.88 1.35
N ASN A 51 3.80 -25.14 1.66
CA ASN A 51 3.29 -25.51 2.97
C ASN A 51 4.44 -25.60 4.00
N ASP A 52 5.63 -25.99 3.56
CA ASP A 52 6.78 -26.23 4.44
C ASP A 52 7.59 -24.96 4.78
N ASN A 53 7.86 -24.09 3.80
CA ASN A 53 8.85 -23.00 3.92
C ASN A 53 8.29 -21.63 4.31
N CYS A 54 7.04 -21.59 4.74
CA CYS A 54 6.35 -20.36 5.03
C CYS A 54 6.44 -19.75 6.48
N PRO A 55 7.58 -19.91 7.23
CA PRO A 55 8.07 -19.06 8.34
C PRO A 55 9.45 -18.35 8.12
N ASN A 56 9.84 -17.13 8.58
CA ASN A 56 9.13 -16.00 9.24
C ASN A 56 9.80 -14.57 9.19
N LYS A 57 9.88 -13.95 7.99
CA LYS A 57 10.12 -12.56 7.46
C LYS A 57 11.13 -11.60 8.14
N PRO A 58 12.20 -11.22 7.41
CA PRO A 58 13.18 -10.20 7.83
C PRO A 58 13.13 -8.81 7.13
N VAL A 59 13.12 -8.76 5.80
CA VAL A 59 13.79 -7.68 5.00
C VAL A 59 13.30 -6.24 5.26
N LEU A 60 12.00 -5.95 5.21
CA LEU A 60 11.47 -4.57 5.24
C LEU A 60 11.66 -3.82 6.58
N LYS A 61 11.99 -4.51 7.69
CA LYS A 61 12.09 -3.90 9.03
C LYS A 61 13.38 -3.11 9.29
N LYS A 62 14.39 -3.19 8.41
CA LYS A 62 15.68 -2.48 8.56
C LYS A 62 15.74 -1.11 7.89
N LEU A 63 14.75 -0.79 7.05
CA LEU A 63 14.69 0.47 6.30
C LEU A 63 14.20 1.59 7.24
N GLY A 64 14.95 2.70 7.31
CA GLY A 64 14.79 3.71 8.37
C GLY A 64 13.39 4.35 8.46
N GLU A 65 12.69 4.39 7.32
CA GLU A 65 11.37 4.98 7.14
C GLU A 65 10.23 4.13 7.74
N TYR A 66 10.49 2.86 8.08
CA TYR A 66 9.51 2.02 8.79
C TYR A 66 9.09 2.65 10.14
N LYS A 67 9.94 3.50 10.74
CA LYS A 67 9.63 4.27 11.95
C LYS A 67 8.48 5.27 11.74
N ILE A 68 8.37 5.91 10.57
CA ILE A 68 7.32 6.88 10.27
C ILE A 68 5.94 6.20 10.30
N TYR A 69 5.85 5.01 9.71
CA TYR A 69 4.62 4.20 9.76
C TYR A 69 4.26 3.74 11.18
N GLU A 70 5.24 3.43 12.03
CA GLU A 70 4.99 3.08 13.44
C GLU A 70 4.57 4.33 14.27
N ASP A 71 5.14 5.51 14.01
CA ASP A 71 4.71 6.80 14.61
C ASP A 71 3.22 7.09 14.32
N TYR A 72 2.76 6.76 13.11
CA TYR A 72 1.35 6.88 12.71
C TYR A 72 0.46 5.78 13.29
N ASN A 73 1.02 4.62 13.68
CA ASN A 73 0.29 3.52 14.34
C ASN A 73 0.04 3.76 15.84
N ARG A 74 0.72 4.75 16.44
CA ARG A 74 0.58 5.15 17.85
C ARG A 74 -0.87 5.46 18.25
N ARG A 75 -1.18 5.28 19.54
CA ARG A 75 -2.53 5.43 20.12
C ARG A 75 -2.65 6.59 21.12
N GLU A 76 -1.52 7.19 21.45
CA GLU A 76 -1.41 8.38 22.30
C GLU A 76 -1.96 9.63 21.60
N ASN A 77 -2.41 10.60 22.40
CA ASN A 77 -2.87 11.93 21.94
C ASN A 77 -4.02 11.92 20.93
N ILE A 78 -4.80 10.84 20.84
CA ILE A 78 -5.99 10.77 19.99
C ILE A 78 -7.10 11.63 20.62
N ASP A 79 -7.67 12.55 19.84
CA ASP A 79 -8.86 13.29 20.22
C ASP A 79 -10.10 12.40 20.06
N ASP A 80 -10.70 12.02 21.20
CA ASP A 80 -11.89 11.18 21.21
C ASP A 80 -13.18 11.92 20.79
N ASN A 81 -13.15 13.25 20.74
CA ASN A 81 -14.28 14.11 20.34
C ASN A 81 -14.01 14.83 19.01
N CYS A 82 -13.15 14.25 18.16
CA CYS A 82 -12.77 14.83 16.87
C CYS A 82 -13.98 14.92 15.93
N SER A 83 -14.61 16.10 15.85
CA SER A 83 -15.87 16.31 15.12
C SER A 83 -15.79 16.08 13.60
N TYR A 84 -14.59 16.11 13.03
CA TYR A 84 -14.35 15.68 11.65
C TYR A 84 -14.67 14.20 11.39
N CYS A 85 -14.79 13.39 12.45
CA CYS A 85 -15.07 11.97 12.39
C CYS A 85 -16.53 11.62 12.74
N ASP A 86 -17.40 12.59 13.04
CA ASP A 86 -18.78 12.34 13.49
C ASP A 86 -19.61 11.56 12.45
N ASP A 87 -19.45 11.85 11.17
CA ASP A 87 -20.10 11.12 10.06
C ASP A 87 -19.66 9.64 9.98
N LEU A 88 -18.45 9.32 10.47
CA LEU A 88 -17.90 7.97 10.51
C LEU A 88 -18.26 7.22 11.80
N PHE A 89 -18.63 7.92 12.86
CA PHE A 89 -19.13 7.31 14.09
C PHE A 89 -20.38 6.45 13.82
N MET A 90 -21.27 6.90 12.94
CA MET A 90 -22.47 6.16 12.56
C MET A 90 -22.18 4.96 11.64
N LEU A 91 -21.00 4.93 11.00
CA LEU A 91 -20.57 3.86 10.10
C LEU A 91 -19.76 2.75 10.79
N LYS A 92 -19.33 2.96 12.04
CA LYS A 92 -18.58 1.95 12.85
C LYS A 92 -19.30 0.60 13.00
N LYS A 93 -20.63 0.57 12.86
CA LYS A 93 -21.46 -0.66 12.88
C LYS A 93 -21.33 -1.52 11.62
N TYR A 94 -20.89 -0.93 10.51
CA TYR A 94 -20.66 -1.63 9.24
C TYR A 94 -19.17 -1.88 9.01
N TYR A 95 -18.34 -0.91 9.37
CA TYR A 95 -16.90 -0.93 9.12
C TYR A 95 -16.13 -0.79 10.44
N LEU A 96 -15.79 -1.93 11.04
CA LEU A 96 -15.10 -1.98 12.32
C LEU A 96 -13.76 -1.23 12.22
N GLY A 97 -13.53 -0.30 13.15
CA GLY A 97 -12.31 0.51 13.21
C GLY A 97 -12.30 1.76 12.32
N ILE A 98 -13.31 2.02 11.46
CA ILE A 98 -13.27 3.20 10.56
C ILE A 98 -13.23 4.54 11.34
N ASN A 99 -13.98 4.63 12.43
CA ASN A 99 -14.02 5.81 13.29
C ASN A 99 -12.70 6.00 14.08
N GLU A 100 -12.10 4.89 14.53
CA GLU A 100 -10.79 4.90 15.18
C GLU A 100 -9.70 5.35 14.19
N LEU A 101 -9.74 4.85 12.96
CA LEU A 101 -8.84 5.23 11.88
C LEU A 101 -8.95 6.74 11.56
N CYS A 102 -10.16 7.29 11.49
CA CYS A 102 -10.34 8.73 11.31
C CYS A 102 -9.67 9.55 12.41
N LYS A 103 -9.90 9.19 13.69
CA LYS A 103 -9.29 9.89 14.82
C LYS A 103 -7.76 9.78 14.82
N MET A 104 -7.21 8.60 14.50
CA MET A 104 -5.76 8.41 14.32
C MET A 104 -5.22 9.28 13.17
N PHE A 105 -5.94 9.35 12.05
CA PHE A 105 -5.54 10.15 10.90
C PHE A 105 -5.56 11.65 11.21
N ALA A 106 -6.61 12.14 11.89
CA ALA A 106 -6.69 13.50 12.40
C ALA A 106 -5.50 13.84 13.32
N ARG A 107 -5.21 12.98 14.31
CA ARG A 107 -4.05 13.12 15.20
C ARG A 107 -2.74 13.21 14.41
N ASN A 108 -2.55 12.35 13.41
CA ASN A 108 -1.36 12.36 12.57
C ASN A 108 -1.23 13.67 11.77
N LEU A 109 -2.31 14.21 11.19
CA LEU A 109 -2.30 15.50 10.49
C LEU A 109 -1.86 16.64 11.41
N TYR A 110 -2.39 16.70 12.64
CA TYR A 110 -1.96 17.69 13.62
C TYR A 110 -0.49 17.53 14.04
N GLU A 111 0.01 16.30 14.22
CA GLU A 111 1.41 16.05 14.62
C GLU A 111 2.45 16.39 13.53
N ILE A 112 2.11 16.29 12.24
CA ILE A 112 3.06 16.56 11.14
C ILE A 112 3.09 18.02 10.70
N LYS A 113 2.08 18.82 11.09
CA LYS A 113 1.89 20.22 10.70
C LYS A 113 3.12 21.09 10.85
N ASP A 114 3.77 21.00 12.00
CA ASP A 114 4.87 21.88 12.42
C ASP A 114 6.24 21.14 12.35
N LYS A 115 6.35 20.10 11.51
CA LYS A 115 7.59 19.33 11.28
C LYS A 115 8.41 19.91 10.12
N ASN A 116 9.73 19.87 10.23
CA ASN A 116 10.63 20.31 9.15
C ASN A 116 10.59 19.36 7.93
N ASP A 117 10.38 18.06 8.16
CA ASP A 117 10.19 17.01 7.16
C ASP A 117 8.71 16.83 6.76
N ARG A 118 7.90 17.90 6.85
CA ARG A 118 6.44 17.84 6.61
C ARG A 118 6.09 17.22 5.26
N LYS A 119 6.67 17.70 4.14
CA LYS A 119 6.36 17.22 2.79
C LYS A 119 6.49 15.70 2.67
N ASP A 120 7.65 15.16 3.06
CA ASP A 120 7.88 13.71 3.11
C ASP A 120 6.85 13.00 3.99
N ARG A 121 6.57 13.54 5.19
CA ARG A 121 5.55 12.99 6.10
C ARG A 121 4.14 12.98 5.50
N CYS A 122 3.76 13.96 4.68
CA CYS A 122 2.49 13.93 3.95
C CYS A 122 2.41 12.70 3.05
N GLU A 123 3.48 12.44 2.29
CA GLU A 123 3.56 11.33 1.33
C GLU A 123 3.45 9.97 2.04
N TYR A 124 4.17 9.75 3.15
CA TYR A 124 3.97 8.54 3.98
C TYR A 124 2.55 8.47 4.57
N LEU A 125 1.98 9.60 4.98
CA LEU A 125 0.65 9.60 5.62
C LEU A 125 -0.45 9.20 4.63
N TYR A 126 -0.34 9.56 3.34
CA TYR A 126 -1.23 9.09 2.27
C TYR A 126 -1.19 7.57 2.12
N TYR A 127 0.00 6.99 1.95
CA TYR A 127 0.13 5.55 1.78
C TYR A 127 -0.15 4.76 3.07
N TRP A 128 0.03 5.39 4.24
CA TRP A 128 -0.45 4.85 5.51
C TRP A 128 -1.98 4.79 5.55
N ILE A 129 -2.69 5.89 5.24
CA ILE A 129 -4.16 5.89 5.30
C ILE A 129 -4.76 4.92 4.27
N TYR A 130 -4.17 4.81 3.07
CA TYR A 130 -4.58 3.83 2.05
C TYR A 130 -4.38 2.37 2.51
N ASP A 131 -3.23 2.02 3.12
CA ASP A 131 -2.99 0.68 3.68
C ASP A 131 -3.98 0.32 4.81
N LYS A 132 -4.38 1.31 5.63
CA LYS A 132 -5.38 1.12 6.68
C LYS A 132 -6.79 0.96 6.12
N ILE A 133 -7.17 1.78 5.14
CA ILE A 133 -8.43 1.65 4.41
C ILE A 133 -8.51 0.27 3.76
N TRP A 134 -7.49 -0.12 2.97
CA TRP A 134 -7.47 -1.44 2.33
C TRP A 134 -7.67 -2.59 3.33
N LYS A 135 -7.11 -2.51 4.55
CA LYS A 135 -7.33 -3.54 5.59
C LYS A 135 -8.76 -3.61 6.14
N ILE A 136 -9.48 -2.49 6.16
CA ILE A 136 -10.89 -2.45 6.56
C ILE A 136 -11.78 -2.99 5.43
N PHE A 137 -11.48 -2.64 4.18
CA PHE A 137 -12.34 -2.92 3.03
C PHE A 137 -11.87 -4.05 2.12
N SER A 138 -10.85 -4.84 2.49
CA SER A 138 -10.17 -5.81 1.60
C SER A 138 -11.07 -6.85 0.92
N ASN A 139 -12.26 -7.11 1.47
CA ASN A 139 -13.25 -8.04 0.92
C ASN A 139 -14.27 -7.38 -0.03
N HIS A 140 -14.17 -6.06 -0.27
CA HIS A 140 -15.05 -5.30 -1.15
C HIS A 140 -14.39 -5.07 -2.50
N SER A 141 -15.08 -5.47 -3.57
CA SER A 141 -14.74 -5.12 -4.95
C SER A 141 -15.43 -3.82 -5.36
N GLY A 142 -14.75 -2.96 -6.10
CA GLY A 142 -15.32 -1.73 -6.67
C GLY A 142 -14.31 -0.59 -6.73
N PHE A 143 -14.75 0.55 -7.28
CA PHE A 143 -13.98 1.79 -7.24
C PHE A 143 -14.09 2.44 -5.87
N ILE A 144 -13.06 3.19 -5.49
CA ILE A 144 -13.00 3.77 -4.15
C ILE A 144 -14.05 4.89 -3.98
N ARG A 145 -14.42 5.58 -5.06
CA ARG A 145 -15.52 6.56 -5.11
C ARG A 145 -16.86 5.99 -4.63
N ASP A 146 -17.10 4.72 -4.89
CA ASP A 146 -18.39 4.09 -4.61
C ASP A 146 -18.54 3.71 -3.12
N ASN A 147 -17.49 3.94 -2.32
CA ASN A 147 -17.45 3.66 -0.89
C ASN A 147 -17.63 4.94 -0.06
N ASP A 148 -18.87 5.22 0.35
CA ASP A 148 -19.27 6.35 1.22
C ASP A 148 -18.39 6.52 2.47
N ALA A 149 -17.94 5.42 3.10
CA ALA A 149 -17.08 5.50 4.28
C ALA A 149 -15.66 5.98 3.95
N VAL A 150 -15.14 5.66 2.76
CA VAL A 150 -13.84 6.16 2.30
C VAL A 150 -13.96 7.62 1.86
N VAL A 151 -15.03 7.98 1.16
CA VAL A 151 -15.33 9.39 0.79
C VAL A 151 -15.44 10.28 2.03
N LYS A 152 -16.14 9.84 3.08
CA LYS A 152 -16.22 10.57 4.36
C LYS A 152 -14.87 10.70 5.07
N LEU A 153 -14.06 9.64 5.08
CA LEU A 153 -12.71 9.68 5.66
C LEU A 153 -11.76 10.60 4.89
N HIS A 154 -11.88 10.65 3.56
CA HIS A 154 -11.17 11.60 2.71
C HIS A 154 -11.59 13.05 3.01
N ASN A 155 -12.90 13.32 3.04
CA ASN A 155 -13.46 14.63 3.38
C ASN A 155 -13.01 15.11 4.78
N ALA A 156 -13.00 14.22 5.78
CA ALA A 156 -12.48 14.52 7.11
C ALA A 156 -11.01 14.98 7.06
N GLY A 157 -10.15 14.24 6.35
CA GLY A 157 -8.75 14.61 6.14
C GLY A 157 -8.58 15.95 5.42
N TYR A 158 -9.31 16.15 4.31
CA TYR A 158 -9.29 17.42 3.56
C TYR A 158 -9.69 18.61 4.42
N ASN A 159 -10.79 18.49 5.17
CA ASN A 159 -11.30 19.55 6.04
C ASN A 159 -10.32 19.90 7.18
N ILE A 160 -9.65 18.89 7.75
CA ILE A 160 -8.57 19.10 8.72
C ILE A 160 -7.40 19.83 8.06
N SER A 161 -6.81 19.26 6.99
CA SER A 161 -5.67 19.84 6.27
C SER A 161 -5.92 21.29 5.84
N SER A 162 -7.13 21.59 5.35
CA SER A 162 -7.56 22.95 5.00
C SER A 162 -7.55 23.89 6.22
N LYS A 163 -8.18 23.48 7.34
CA LYS A 163 -8.20 24.27 8.59
C LYS A 163 -6.81 24.53 9.17
N ILE A 164 -5.90 23.55 9.09
CA ILE A 164 -4.51 23.72 9.55
C ILE A 164 -3.58 24.35 8.50
N ARG A 165 -4.11 24.77 7.34
CA ARG A 165 -3.39 25.40 6.21
C ARG A 165 -2.24 24.54 5.67
N MET A 166 -2.47 23.23 5.63
CA MET A 166 -1.50 22.22 5.24
C MET A 166 -1.83 21.72 3.83
N HIS A 167 -1.65 22.59 2.84
CA HIS A 167 -2.02 22.32 1.44
C HIS A 167 -1.22 21.15 0.84
N ASP A 168 0.04 20.98 1.25
CA ASP A 168 0.88 19.82 0.89
C ASP A 168 0.31 18.47 1.38
N SER A 169 -0.66 18.51 2.31
CA SER A 169 -1.37 17.36 2.91
C SER A 169 -2.80 17.18 2.39
N TYR A 170 -3.12 17.79 1.25
CA TYR A 170 -4.37 17.49 0.55
C TYR A 170 -4.26 16.10 -0.08
N ILE A 171 -5.04 15.14 0.44
CA ILE A 171 -5.07 13.79 -0.11
C ILE A 171 -5.63 13.87 -1.53
N HIS A 172 -4.74 13.76 -2.52
CA HIS A 172 -5.12 13.56 -3.90
C HIS A 172 -5.18 12.06 -4.17
N TRP A 173 -6.38 11.57 -4.50
CA TRP A 173 -6.61 10.21 -4.97
C TRP A 173 -7.39 10.26 -6.27
N ASN A 174 -7.04 9.37 -7.20
CA ASN A 174 -7.85 9.15 -8.39
C ASN A 174 -9.13 8.39 -7.99
N PRO A 175 -10.34 8.93 -8.23
CA PRO A 175 -11.60 8.25 -7.87
C PRO A 175 -11.83 6.95 -8.64
N GLU A 176 -11.18 6.78 -9.79
CA GLU A 176 -11.25 5.54 -10.60
C GLU A 176 -10.24 4.46 -10.14
N ASN A 177 -9.39 4.72 -9.14
CA ASN A 177 -8.55 3.68 -8.57
C ASN A 177 -9.40 2.69 -7.75
N ASN A 178 -8.98 1.43 -7.73
CA ASN A 178 -9.43 0.41 -6.79
C ASN A 178 -8.40 0.20 -5.65
N PHE A 179 -8.80 -0.49 -4.57
CA PHE A 179 -7.92 -0.71 -3.40
C PHE A 179 -6.62 -1.49 -3.72
N GLY A 180 -6.60 -2.28 -4.79
CA GLY A 180 -5.41 -2.95 -5.28
C GLY A 180 -4.39 -1.95 -5.83
N GLU A 181 -4.84 -0.94 -6.59
CA GLU A 181 -3.96 0.08 -7.19
C GLU A 181 -3.29 0.95 -6.10
N TRP A 182 -4.02 1.40 -5.08
CA TRP A 182 -3.42 2.08 -3.92
C TRP A 182 -2.33 1.26 -3.20
N LYS A 183 -2.50 -0.07 -3.15
CA LYS A 183 -1.50 -0.97 -2.57
C LYS A 183 -0.27 -1.10 -3.48
N GLU A 184 -0.46 -1.07 -4.80
CA GLU A 184 0.62 -1.03 -5.79
C GLU A 184 1.41 0.29 -5.75
N GLU A 185 0.72 1.43 -5.71
CA GLU A 185 1.31 2.76 -5.56
C GLU A 185 2.13 2.86 -4.26
N LYS A 186 1.62 2.32 -3.15
CA LYS A 186 2.37 2.22 -1.88
C LYS A 186 3.69 1.45 -2.03
N TYR A 187 3.69 0.32 -2.73
CA TYR A 187 4.92 -0.44 -2.95
C TYR A 187 5.93 0.35 -3.81
N LEU A 188 5.45 1.08 -4.82
CA LEU A 188 6.29 1.98 -5.63
C LEU A 188 6.89 3.09 -4.78
N HIS A 189 6.08 3.83 -4.02
CA HIS A 189 6.54 4.88 -3.11
C HIS A 189 7.58 4.38 -2.10
N ASP A 190 7.25 3.31 -1.37
CA ASP A 190 8.14 2.73 -0.35
C ASP A 190 9.46 2.27 -0.97
N PHE A 191 9.44 1.76 -2.22
CA PHE A 191 10.67 1.43 -2.93
C PHE A 191 11.49 2.67 -3.28
N PHE A 192 10.89 3.70 -3.91
CA PHE A 192 11.66 4.85 -4.38
C PHE A 192 12.32 5.61 -3.23
N LYS A 193 11.60 5.86 -2.13
CA LYS A 193 12.14 6.52 -0.94
C LYS A 193 13.30 5.73 -0.30
N ASN A 194 13.15 4.40 -0.19
CA ASN A 194 14.15 3.55 0.47
C ASN A 194 15.29 3.03 -0.43
N SER A 195 15.16 3.11 -1.75
CA SER A 195 16.09 2.50 -2.71
C SER A 195 17.58 2.83 -2.45
N LYS A 196 17.85 4.09 -2.06
CA LYS A 196 19.18 4.60 -1.69
C LYS A 196 19.82 3.95 -0.46
N TYR A 197 19.04 3.32 0.41
CA TYR A 197 19.54 2.62 1.60
C TYR A 197 19.88 1.15 1.35
N ILE A 198 19.73 0.68 0.12
CA ILE A 198 19.86 -0.74 -0.23
C ILE A 198 21.13 -0.91 -1.05
N ASN A 199 22.22 -1.21 -0.35
CA ASN A 199 23.50 -1.56 -0.96
C ASN A 199 23.73 -3.07 -0.90
N CYS A 200 24.10 -3.67 -2.03
CA CYS A 200 24.48 -5.07 -2.13
C CYS A 200 25.98 -5.19 -2.38
N ASP A 201 26.76 -4.63 -1.45
CA ASP A 201 28.20 -4.79 -1.38
C ASP A 201 28.60 -6.08 -0.64
N GLU A 202 29.91 -6.34 -0.55
CA GLU A 202 30.47 -7.53 0.10
C GLU A 202 30.18 -7.64 1.60
N SER A 203 29.69 -6.58 2.25
CA SER A 203 29.29 -6.59 3.67
C SER A 203 27.83 -6.99 3.87
N PHE A 204 27.03 -7.07 2.79
CA PHE A 204 25.62 -7.39 2.86
C PHE A 204 25.38 -8.91 2.75
N ASP A 205 24.40 -9.40 3.52
CA ASP A 205 24.02 -10.81 3.46
C ASP A 205 23.44 -11.17 2.08
N LYS A 206 24.03 -12.21 1.47
CA LYS A 206 23.69 -12.69 0.14
C LYS A 206 22.21 -13.06 0.01
N GLU A 207 21.60 -13.66 1.04
CA GLU A 207 20.18 -14.00 1.02
C GLU A 207 19.29 -12.75 1.04
N GLN A 208 19.65 -11.74 1.85
CA GLN A 208 18.98 -10.43 1.84
C GLN A 208 19.11 -9.73 0.48
N CYS A 209 20.25 -9.84 -0.21
CA CYS A 209 20.43 -9.30 -1.56
C CYS A 209 19.62 -10.03 -2.64
N ASP A 210 19.62 -11.36 -2.65
CA ASP A 210 18.78 -12.14 -3.58
C ASP A 210 17.28 -11.82 -3.41
N ASN A 211 16.85 -11.59 -2.17
CA ASN A 211 15.48 -11.15 -1.88
C ASN A 211 15.21 -9.71 -2.32
N TYR A 212 16.20 -8.81 -2.26
CA TYR A 212 16.07 -7.47 -2.82
C TYR A 212 15.98 -7.49 -4.36
N PHE A 213 16.82 -8.26 -5.06
CA PHE A 213 16.73 -8.38 -6.53
C PHE A 213 15.34 -8.86 -6.99
N LYS A 214 14.72 -9.80 -6.26
CA LYS A 214 13.32 -10.21 -6.49
C LYS A 214 12.33 -9.07 -6.27
N TYR A 215 12.53 -8.25 -5.23
CA TYR A 215 11.68 -7.08 -4.96
C TYR A 215 11.83 -5.99 -6.04
N VAL A 216 13.05 -5.69 -6.50
CA VAL A 216 13.32 -4.80 -7.65
C VAL A 216 12.59 -5.30 -8.90
N PHE A 217 12.60 -6.61 -9.17
CA PHE A 217 11.89 -7.17 -10.33
C PHE A 217 10.36 -7.01 -10.21
N PHE A 218 9.80 -7.21 -9.02
CA PHE A 218 8.37 -6.96 -8.73
C PHE A 218 8.01 -5.47 -8.94
N ILE A 219 8.80 -4.56 -8.38
CA ILE A 219 8.65 -3.11 -8.55
C ILE A 219 8.74 -2.69 -10.02
N LYS A 220 9.68 -3.25 -10.79
CA LYS A 220 9.77 -3.03 -12.24
C LYS A 220 8.51 -3.47 -13.00
N GLY A 221 7.83 -4.51 -12.50
CA GLY A 221 6.52 -4.95 -13.01
C GLY A 221 5.40 -3.95 -12.70
N LEU A 222 5.34 -3.46 -11.46
CA LEU A 222 4.40 -2.42 -11.02
C LEU A 222 4.60 -1.13 -11.81
N TYR A 223 5.83 -0.62 -11.88
CA TYR A 223 6.15 0.63 -12.58
C TYR A 223 5.73 0.58 -14.06
N LYS A 224 5.90 -0.56 -14.73
CA LYS A 224 5.43 -0.78 -16.12
C LYS A 224 3.91 -0.77 -16.30
N ARG A 225 3.13 -1.04 -15.24
CA ARG A 225 1.67 -0.86 -15.26
C ARG A 225 1.33 0.62 -15.09
N HIS A 226 1.80 1.22 -14.01
CA HIS A 226 1.45 2.59 -13.60
C HIS A 226 2.00 3.69 -14.52
N ILE A 227 3.14 3.49 -15.19
CA ILE A 227 3.62 4.47 -16.19
C ILE A 227 2.69 4.60 -17.40
N LYS A 228 1.93 3.56 -17.74
CA LYS A 228 0.99 3.58 -18.87
C LYS A 228 -0.31 4.32 -18.56
N SER A 229 -0.72 4.37 -17.29
CA SER A 229 -1.85 5.19 -16.84
C SER A 229 -1.42 6.63 -16.52
N CYS A 230 -0.19 6.85 -16.04
CA CYS A 230 0.31 8.16 -15.64
C CYS A 230 0.64 9.11 -16.82
N CYS A 231 0.97 8.59 -18.01
CA CYS A 231 1.55 9.39 -19.11
C CYS A 231 0.76 9.34 -20.42
N ASN A 232 -0.50 8.88 -20.40
CA ASN A 232 -1.39 8.93 -21.56
C ASN A 232 -2.44 10.04 -21.36
N TYR A 233 -2.54 10.90 -22.38
CA TYR A 233 -3.23 12.19 -22.42
C TYR A 233 -2.47 13.38 -21.82
N THR A 234 -2.68 14.50 -22.51
CA THR A 234 -2.01 15.78 -22.36
C THR A 234 -2.51 16.53 -21.12
N ASP A 235 -1.80 16.46 -20.01
CA ASP A 235 -1.96 17.39 -18.89
C ASP A 235 -0.61 17.97 -18.44
N GLN A 236 -0.40 19.24 -18.76
CA GLN A 236 0.84 19.99 -18.47
C GLN A 236 0.93 20.51 -17.03
N TYR A 237 0.17 19.93 -16.09
CA TYR A 237 0.07 20.45 -14.73
C TYR A 237 0.18 19.34 -13.67
N ILE A 238 1.16 19.54 -12.78
CA ILE A 238 1.36 18.84 -11.49
C ILE A 238 2.01 17.44 -11.57
N PHE A 239 3.21 17.38 -12.13
CA PHE A 239 4.34 16.69 -11.50
C PHE A 239 5.59 17.59 -11.59
N VAL A 240 5.72 18.53 -10.65
CA VAL A 240 6.96 19.33 -10.53
C VAL A 240 7.84 18.69 -9.46
N GLU A 241 8.81 17.91 -9.92
CA GLU A 241 9.89 17.36 -9.10
C GLU A 241 10.53 18.47 -8.25
N HIS A 242 10.66 18.19 -6.93
CA HIS A 242 11.45 18.93 -5.95
C HIS A 242 11.91 17.93 -4.88
#